data_AF-E8TAU2-F1
#
_entry.id   AF-E8TAU2-F1
#
_cell.length_a   1.000
_cell.length_b   1.000
_cell.length_c   1.000
_cell.angle_alpha   90.00
_cell.angle_beta   90.00
_cell.angle_gamma   90.00
#
_symmetry.space_group_name_H-M   'P 1'
#
loop_
_entity.id
_entity.type
_entity.pdbx_description
1 polymer ?
#
loop_
_entity_poly.entity_id
_entity_poly.type
_entity_poly.pdbx_seq_one_letter_code
_entity_poly.pdbx_strand_id
1 'polypeptide(L)' 'MKPILESISAATSGLALRASAVVERRRMLRQVSRFSNHRLHDIGFERDWDGSILRNGRSI' A
#
# COMPACT_ATOMS: atom_id res chain seq x y z
N MET A 1 21.33 -24.13 24.14
CA MET A 1 20.72 -22.77 24.12
C MET A 1 20.97 -21.97 22.84
N LYS A 2 22.13 -22.06 22.18
CA LYS A 2 22.41 -21.35 20.90
C LYS A 2 21.45 -21.64 19.71
N PRO A 3 21.00 -22.89 19.43
CA PRO A 3 20.21 -23.17 18.22
C PRO A 3 18.78 -22.61 18.25
N ILE A 4 18.23 -22.37 19.44
CA ILE A 4 16.89 -21.78 19.60
C ILE A 4 16.92 -20.29 19.24
N LEU A 5 17.97 -19.57 19.66
CA LEU A 5 18.15 -18.16 19.34
C LEU A 5 18.36 -17.95 17.83
N GLU A 6 19.12 -18.82 17.18
CA GLU A 6 19.32 -18.80 15.72
C GLU A 6 18.00 -19.05 14.97
N SER A 7 17.20 -20.01 15.43
CA SER A 7 15.89 -20.31 14.85
C SER A 7 14.91 -19.14 14.99
N ILE A 8 14.88 -18.49 16.16
CA ILE A 8 14.05 -17.29 16.40
C ILE A 8 14.52 -16.13 15.53
N SER A 9 15.83 -15.90 15.43
CA SER A 9 16.41 -14.86 14.57
C SER A 9 16.03 -15.05 13.10
N ALA A 10 16.14 -16.28 12.58
CA ALA A 10 15.78 -16.62 11.22
C ALA A 10 14.28 -16.42 10.94
N ALA A 11 13.42 -16.87 11.85
CA ALA A 11 11.97 -16.69 11.74
C ALA A 11 11.58 -15.20 11.77
N THR A 12 12.20 -14.42 12.66
CA THR A 12 11.96 -12.96 12.78
C THR A 12 12.41 -12.23 11.53
N SER A 13 13.56 -12.61 10.96
CA SER A 13 14.09 -12.05 9.71
C SER A 13 13.16 -12.35 8.53
N GLY A 14 12.66 -13.58 8.44
CA GLY A 14 11.68 -13.98 7.42
C GLY A 14 10.35 -13.22 7.55
N LEU A 15 9.88 -12.99 8.77
CA LEU A 15 8.68 -12.19 9.02
C LEU A 15 8.89 -10.72 8.64
N ALA A 16 10.05 -10.14 8.97
CA ALA A 16 10.39 -8.76 8.65
C ALA A 16 10.41 -8.50 7.14
N LEU A 17 10.96 -9.43 6.35
CA LEU A 17 10.97 -9.35 4.89
C LEU A 17 9.55 -9.42 4.29
N ARG A 18 8.66 -10.25 4.86
CA ARG A 18 7.27 -10.33 4.41
C ARG A 18 6.50 -9.07 4.78
N ALA A 19 6.72 -8.55 5.99
CA ALA A 19 6.09 -7.32 6.46
C ALA A 19 6.52 -6.11 5.61
N SER A 20 7.81 -6.00 5.27
CA SER A 20 8.31 -4.94 4.39
C SER A 20 7.70 -5.03 2.99
N ALA A 21 7.60 -6.23 2.40
CA ALA A 21 6.95 -6.43 1.11
C ALA A 21 5.47 -5.99 1.12
N VAL A 22 4.73 -6.27 2.20
CA VAL A 22 3.33 -5.82 2.35
C VAL A 22 3.24 -4.29 2.51
N VAL A 23 4.16 -3.68 3.26
CA VAL A 23 4.21 -2.23 3.44
C VAL A 23 4.53 -1.52 2.12
N GLU A 24 5.53 -2.00 1.38
CA GLU A 24 5.89 -1.45 0.07
C GLU A 24 4.76 -1.61 -0.94
N ARG A 25 4.09 -2.78 -0.97
CA ARG A 25 2.89 -2.97 -1.79
C ARG A 25 1.80 -1.96 -1.44
N ARG A 26 1.53 -1.72 -0.15
CA ARG A 26 0.55 -0.71 0.29
C ARG A 26 0.95 0.71 -0.11
N ARG A 27 2.25 1.05 -0.04
CA ARG A 27 2.76 2.36 -0.47
C ARG A 27 2.59 2.57 -1.96
N MET A 28 2.97 1.59 -2.78
CA MET A 28 2.78 1.63 -4.23
C MET A 28 1.31 1.80 -4.61
N LEU A 29 0.40 0.99 -4.01
CA LEU A 29 -1.03 1.11 -4.26
C LEU A 29 -1.58 2.49 -3.84
N ARG A 30 -1.12 3.04 -2.72
CA ARG A 30 -1.49 4.41 -2.31
C ARG A 30 -0.96 5.48 -3.26
N GLN A 31 0.24 5.32 -3.80
CA GLN A 31 0.78 6.25 -4.80
C GLN A 31 -0.01 6.18 -6.12
N VAL A 32 -0.34 4.98 -6.59
CA VAL A 32 -1.16 4.78 -7.79
C VAL A 32 -2.56 5.37 -7.58
N SER A 33 -3.20 5.13 -6.44
CA SER A 33 -4.50 5.72 -6.11
C SER A 33 -4.42 7.26 -6.04
N ARG A 34 -3.39 7.84 -5.43
CA ARG A 34 -3.21 9.29 -5.40
C ARG A 34 -2.99 9.88 -6.78
N PHE A 35 -2.22 9.22 -7.63
CA PHE A 35 -2.00 9.65 -9.01
C PHE A 35 -3.29 9.55 -9.85
N SER A 36 -4.06 8.47 -9.68
CA SER A 36 -5.39 8.30 -10.30
C SER A 36 -6.33 9.42 -9.88
N ASN A 37 -6.48 9.67 -8.57
CA ASN A 37 -7.37 10.70 -8.05
C ASN A 37 -6.98 12.10 -8.53
N HIS A 38 -5.68 12.42 -8.55
CA HIS A 38 -5.21 13.73 -9.02
C HIS A 38 -5.48 13.90 -10.52
N ARG A 39 -5.13 12.89 -11.33
CA ARG A 39 -5.31 12.93 -12.78
C ARG A 39 -6.78 12.92 -13.21
N LEU A 40 -7.65 12.22 -12.48
CA LEU A 40 -9.11 12.24 -12.75
C LEU A 40 -9.72 13.60 -12.44
N HIS A 41 -9.29 14.22 -11.33
CA HIS A 41 -9.70 15.58 -11.00
C HIS A 41 -9.23 16.59 -12.07
N ASP A 42 -8.01 16.45 -12.57
CA ASP A 42 -7.46 17.35 -13.59
C ASP A 42 -8.12 17.20 -14.98
N ILE A 43 -8.74 16.05 -15.27
CA ILE A 43 -9.46 15.77 -16.54
C ILE A 43 -10.98 16.07 -16.41
N GLY A 44 -11.44 16.48 -15.22
CA GLY A 44 -12.84 16.84 -14.97
C GLY A 44 -13.77 15.68 -14.63
N PHE A 45 -13.21 14.51 -14.24
CA PHE A 45 -14.01 13.39 -13.76
C PHE A 45 -14.32 13.54 -12.26
N GLU A 46 -15.60 13.63 -11.91
CA GLU A 46 -16.09 13.65 -10.51
C GLU A 46 -16.04 12.27 -9.82
N ARG A 47 -15.73 11.20 -10.55
CA ARG A 47 -15.72 9.81 -10.09
C ARG A 47 -14.37 9.13 -10.31
N ASP A 48 -13.97 8.25 -9.40
CA ASP A 48 -12.79 7.39 -9.51
C ASP A 48 -12.99 6.30 -10.59
N TRP A 49 -11.93 5.58 -10.95
CA TRP A 49 -11.98 4.49 -11.94
C TRP A 49 -12.90 3.33 -11.56
N ASP A 50 -13.20 3.18 -10.27
CA ASP A 50 -14.14 2.18 -9.72
C ASP A 50 -15.59 2.71 -9.60
N GLY A 51 -15.83 3.96 -10.02
CA GLY A 51 -17.14 4.60 -9.99
C GLY A 51 -17.51 5.27 -8.66
N SER A 52 -16.63 5.23 -7.65
CA SER A 52 -16.81 5.95 -6.38
C SER A 52 -16.71 7.47 -6.60
N ILE A 53 -17.46 8.26 -5.81
CA ILE A 53 -17.46 9.73 -5.96
C ILE A 53 -16.25 10.30 -5.23
N LEU A 54 -15.39 11.04 -5.95
CA LEU A 54 -14.22 11.68 -5.37
C LEU A 54 -14.61 13.02 -4.74
N ARG A 55 -14.89 13.04 -3.43
CA ARG A 55 -15.07 14.31 -2.71
C ARG A 55 -13.70 14.79 -2.23
N ASN A 56 -13.25 15.95 -2.72
CA ASN A 56 -11.95 16.55 -2.37
C ASN A 56 -10.73 15.63 -2.63
N GLY A 57 -10.78 14.80 -3.67
CA GLY A 57 -9.67 13.91 -4.05
C GLY A 57 -9.49 12.65 -3.17
N ARG A 58 -10.46 12.33 -2.31
CA ARG A 58 -10.54 11.02 -1.62
C ARG A 58 -11.82 10.30 -2.04
N SER A 59 -11.68 9.01 -2.34
CA SER A 59 -12.81 8.10 -2.51
C SER A 59 -13.52 7.94 -1.16
N ILE A 60 -14.84 8.09 -1.16
CA ILE A 60 -15.75 7.87 -0.02
C ILE A 60 -16.54 6.59 -0.29
#